data_AF-A0AAV6MJH7-F1
#
_entry.id   AF-A0AAV6MJH7-F1
#
_cell.length_a   1.000
_cell.length_b   1.000
_cell.length_c   1.000
_cell.angle_alpha   90.00
_cell.angle_beta   90.00
_cell.angle_gamma   90.00
#
_symmetry.space_group_name_H-M   'P 1'
#
loop_
_entity.id
_entity.type
_entity.pdbx_description
1 polymer ?
#
loop_
_entity_poly.entity_id
_entity_poly.type
_entity_poly.pdbx_seq_one_letter_code
_entity_poly.pdbx_strand_id
1 'polypeptide(L)'
;MILQSIDAWNMMPYKRVEILVSRRGNGTPKFRREILRTSYCSNPAFSDIFLLYHFLILSIQLSLLRSEISKPHKPQHKGSFLTQRIQMEGTVFAPALEGIQHVKSEAGEILTKPFLEVCKHILPVIDKFGAAMALVKSDIGGNIARLESKYSTNPSEFNYLYDLVKPEIESKTAKGSSSCTNGLLWLTRAMDFLVELFRNLLEHQDWTMSRACTEAYGKTLKKWHGWLASSSFTVAMKLAPDRKKFMDVISGNGNVEADIEQFCSKFSPLLEENHKFLASVGMDELKAS
;
A
#
# COMPACT_ATOMS: atom_id res chain seq x y z
N MET A 1 -9.93 -34.76 -24.78
CA MET A 1 -8.87 -35.46 -24.05
C MET A 1 -8.11 -34.38 -23.27
N ILE A 2 -8.24 -34.15 -21.97
CA ILE A 2 -8.78 -34.88 -20.81
C ILE A 2 -9.47 -33.86 -19.87
N LEU A 3 -10.56 -34.30 -19.25
CA LEU A 3 -11.33 -33.66 -18.17
C LEU A 3 -10.65 -33.88 -16.81
N GLN A 4 -10.79 -32.92 -15.88
CA GLN A 4 -11.00 -33.10 -14.41
C GLN A 4 -11.00 -31.70 -13.76
N SER A 5 -12.17 -31.11 -13.44
CA SER A 5 -13.02 -31.30 -12.25
C SER A 5 -12.59 -30.45 -11.04
N ILE A 6 -13.18 -29.27 -10.90
CA ILE A 6 -13.60 -28.72 -9.60
C ILE A 6 -15.06 -28.34 -9.76
N ASP A 7 -15.91 -29.36 -9.65
CA ASP A 7 -17.34 -29.24 -9.42
C ASP A 7 -17.56 -28.93 -7.94
N ALA A 8 -17.82 -27.66 -7.63
CA ALA A 8 -18.46 -27.27 -6.37
C ALA A 8 -19.22 -25.94 -6.51
N TRP A 9 -19.86 -25.69 -7.65
CA TRP A 9 -20.73 -24.51 -7.84
C TRP A 9 -22.05 -24.81 -8.57
N ASN A 10 -22.41 -26.09 -8.77
CA ASN A 10 -23.63 -26.51 -9.47
C ASN A 10 -24.87 -26.64 -8.57
N MET A 11 -25.09 -25.69 -7.66
CA MET A 11 -26.30 -25.65 -6.82
C MET A 11 -26.85 -24.22 -6.63
N MET A 12 -26.78 -23.32 -7.63
CA MET A 12 -27.60 -22.09 -7.65
C MET A 12 -27.93 -21.65 -9.09
N PRO A 13 -29.18 -21.25 -9.41
CA PRO A 13 -29.59 -20.95 -10.77
C PRO A 13 -29.35 -19.47 -11.08
N TYR A 14 -28.17 -19.08 -11.56
CA TYR A 14 -27.99 -17.71 -12.10
C TYR A 14 -27.23 -17.68 -13.43
N LYS A 15 -27.83 -16.92 -14.35
CA LYS A 15 -27.56 -16.83 -15.78
C LYS A 15 -26.14 -16.35 -16.08
N ARG A 16 -25.56 -16.95 -17.13
CA ARG A 16 -24.36 -16.49 -17.85
C ARG A 16 -24.53 -15.03 -18.28
N VAL A 17 -23.57 -14.16 -17.92
CA VAL A 17 -23.46 -12.80 -18.45
C VAL A 17 -22.39 -12.84 -19.55
N GLU A 18 -22.80 -12.70 -20.81
CA GLU A 18 -21.88 -12.48 -21.94
C GLU A 18 -21.76 -10.99 -22.21
N ILE A 19 -20.55 -10.46 -22.18
CA ILE A 19 -20.25 -9.06 -22.54
C ILE A 19 -19.84 -9.05 -24.02
N LEU A 20 -20.74 -8.62 -24.90
CA LEU A 20 -20.42 -8.39 -26.31
C LEU A 20 -19.84 -6.99 -26.50
N VAL A 21 -18.56 -6.90 -26.89
CA VAL A 21 -17.90 -5.65 -27.28
C VAL A 21 -17.87 -5.57 -28.81
N SER A 22 -18.69 -4.70 -29.41
CA SER A 22 -18.62 -4.40 -30.84
C SER A 22 -17.66 -3.24 -31.10
N ARG A 23 -16.62 -3.45 -31.91
CA ARG A 23 -15.76 -2.38 -32.45
C ARG A 23 -16.25 -1.95 -33.84
N ARG A 24 -16.54 -0.66 -34.03
CA ARG A 24 -16.41 0.01 -35.34
C ARG A 24 -15.38 1.13 -35.22
N GLY A 25 -14.68 1.36 -36.33
CA GLY A 25 -13.42 2.09 -36.41
C GLY A 25 -13.45 3.56 -35.96
N ASN A 26 -12.24 4.01 -35.61
CA ASN A 26 -11.75 5.37 -35.40
C ASN A 26 -12.74 6.40 -34.85
N GLY A 27 -12.96 6.34 -33.53
CA GLY A 27 -13.63 7.36 -32.73
C GLY A 27 -13.76 6.88 -31.28
N THR A 28 -13.58 7.77 -30.32
CA THR A 28 -13.53 7.50 -28.87
C THR A 28 -14.64 6.57 -28.35
N PRO A 29 -14.34 5.64 -27.42
CA PRO A 29 -15.35 4.71 -26.88
C PRO A 29 -16.35 5.46 -25.98
N LYS A 30 -17.62 5.48 -26.36
CA LYS A 30 -18.73 5.88 -25.48
C LYS A 30 -19.26 4.64 -24.75
N PHE A 31 -19.13 4.60 -23.43
CA PHE A 31 -19.85 3.64 -22.59
C PHE A 31 -21.33 4.02 -22.56
N ARG A 32 -22.20 3.13 -23.05
CA ARG A 32 -23.65 3.24 -22.82
C ARG A 32 -23.93 2.70 -21.41
N ARG A 33 -24.53 3.51 -20.53
CA ARG A 33 -25.12 3.01 -19.27
C ARG A 33 -26.35 2.19 -19.63
N GLU A 34 -26.21 0.87 -19.68
CA GLU A 34 -27.36 -0.02 -19.66
C GLU A 34 -27.61 -0.39 -18.20
N ILE A 35 -28.76 0.01 -17.67
CA ILE A 35 -29.17 -0.24 -16.29
C ILE A 35 -29.42 -1.76 -16.17
N LEU A 36 -28.51 -2.45 -15.48
CA LEU A 36 -28.71 -3.85 -15.07
C LEU A 36 -29.83 -3.90 -14.01
N ARG A 37 -31.05 -4.25 -14.43
CA ARG A 37 -32.10 -4.67 -13.48
C ARG A 37 -31.87 -6.13 -13.12
N THR A 38 -31.36 -6.38 -11.92
CA THR A 38 -31.40 -7.69 -11.26
C THR A 38 -32.61 -7.72 -10.31
N SER A 39 -33.53 -8.67 -10.51
CA SER A 39 -34.60 -8.92 -9.54
C SER A 39 -34.02 -9.58 -8.29
N TYR A 40 -34.20 -8.93 -7.13
CA TYR A 40 -33.69 -9.38 -5.83
C TYR A 40 -34.58 -10.46 -5.19
N CYS A 41 -33.95 -11.40 -4.50
CA CYS A 41 -34.60 -12.28 -3.54
C CYS A 41 -34.88 -11.52 -2.23
N SER A 42 -36.05 -11.74 -1.65
CA SER A 42 -36.68 -10.96 -0.58
C SER A 42 -36.12 -11.24 0.82
N ASN A 43 -34.83 -11.02 1.06
CA ASN A 43 -34.28 -11.01 2.43
C ASN A 43 -33.38 -9.78 2.67
N PRO A 44 -33.87 -8.74 3.39
CA PRO A 44 -33.20 -7.45 3.50
C PRO A 44 -31.87 -7.49 4.28
N ALA A 45 -31.64 -8.51 5.11
CA ALA A 45 -30.36 -8.65 5.84
C ALA A 45 -29.23 -9.17 4.94
N PHE A 46 -29.54 -9.87 3.84
CA PHE A 46 -28.55 -10.41 2.92
C PHE A 46 -28.22 -9.44 1.77
N SER A 47 -29.12 -8.53 1.40
CA SER A 47 -28.88 -7.57 0.32
C SER A 47 -27.78 -6.57 0.65
N ASP A 48 -27.69 -6.12 1.91
CA ASP A 48 -26.75 -5.06 2.29
C ASP A 48 -25.32 -5.57 2.40
N ILE A 49 -25.11 -6.76 2.96
CA ILE A 49 -23.80 -7.42 3.01
C ILE A 49 -23.34 -7.78 1.59
N PHE A 50 -24.25 -8.27 0.74
CA PHE A 50 -23.91 -8.64 -0.64
C PHE A 50 -23.58 -7.41 -1.47
N LEU A 51 -24.31 -6.30 -1.32
CA LEU A 51 -24.00 -5.03 -1.96
C LEU A 51 -22.65 -4.50 -1.51
N LEU A 52 -22.36 -4.50 -0.20
CA LEU A 52 -21.07 -4.04 0.31
C LEU A 52 -19.90 -4.91 -0.16
N TYR A 53 -20.08 -6.23 -0.20
CA TYR A 53 -19.07 -7.15 -0.71
C TYR A 53 -18.87 -6.97 -2.23
N HIS A 54 -19.97 -6.75 -2.95
CA HIS A 54 -19.93 -6.51 -4.39
C HIS A 54 -19.32 -5.15 -4.72
N PHE A 55 -19.59 -4.11 -3.92
CA PHE A 55 -18.95 -2.79 -4.00
C PHE A 55 -17.48 -2.84 -3.61
N LEU A 56 -17.09 -3.65 -2.62
CA LEU A 56 -15.69 -3.88 -2.27
C LEU A 56 -14.95 -4.59 -3.40
N ILE A 57 -15.53 -5.65 -3.96
CA ILE A 57 -14.96 -6.34 -5.13
C ILE A 57 -14.93 -5.39 -6.33
N LEU A 58 -15.97 -4.60 -6.59
CA LEU A 58 -16.00 -3.64 -7.69
C LEU A 58 -14.96 -2.54 -7.49
N SER A 59 -14.78 -2.02 -6.28
CA SER A 59 -13.81 -0.96 -5.98
C SER A 59 -12.37 -1.47 -6.05
N ILE A 60 -12.12 -2.70 -5.58
CA ILE A 60 -10.84 -3.38 -5.79
C ILE A 60 -10.61 -3.61 -7.29
N GLN A 61 -11.60 -4.15 -8.03
CA GLN A 61 -11.47 -4.35 -9.47
C GLN A 61 -11.31 -3.04 -10.24
N LEU A 62 -12.02 -1.97 -9.88
CA LEU A 62 -11.89 -0.64 -10.47
C LEU A 62 -10.53 -0.01 -10.15
N SER A 63 -9.97 -0.26 -8.96
CA SER A 63 -8.64 0.21 -8.57
C SER A 63 -7.55 -0.54 -9.34
N LEU A 64 -7.69 -1.86 -9.49
CA LEU A 64 -6.82 -2.69 -10.32
C LEU A 64 -6.93 -2.31 -11.80
N LEU A 65 -8.14 -2.06 -12.32
CA LEU A 65 -8.38 -1.64 -13.69
C LEU A 65 -7.85 -0.22 -13.95
N ARG A 66 -7.99 0.69 -12.99
CA ARG A 66 -7.41 2.05 -13.06
C ARG A 66 -5.87 2.00 -13.07
N SER A 67 -5.26 1.06 -12.34
CA SER A 67 -3.80 0.84 -12.37
C SER A 67 -3.31 0.31 -13.73
N GLU A 68 -4.12 -0.51 -14.41
CA GLU A 68 -3.85 -1.00 -15.77
C GLU A 68 -4.02 0.11 -16.83
N ILE A 69 -5.06 0.94 -16.71
CA ILE A 69 -5.40 2.01 -17.66
C ILE A 69 -4.49 3.25 -17.50
N SER A 70 -3.94 3.50 -16.30
CA SER A 70 -3.00 4.60 -16.06
C SER A 70 -1.56 4.32 -16.52
N LYS A 71 -1.26 3.20 -17.19
CA LYS A 71 0.04 3.00 -17.85
C LYS A 71 0.16 3.97 -19.02
N PRO A 72 1.05 4.98 -18.99
CA PRO A 72 1.20 5.89 -20.12
C PRO A 72 1.84 5.16 -21.30
N HIS A 73 1.27 5.32 -22.49
CA HIS A 73 1.92 4.94 -23.73
C HIS A 73 3.12 5.88 -23.95
N LYS A 74 4.35 5.35 -23.86
CA LYS A 74 5.57 6.14 -24.10
C LYS A 74 5.58 6.68 -25.54
N PRO A 75 5.76 7.99 -25.76
CA PRO A 75 6.20 8.50 -27.05
C PRO A 75 7.71 8.26 -27.21
N GLN A 76 8.13 7.82 -28.39
CA GLN A 76 9.53 7.85 -28.78
C GLN A 76 9.92 9.29 -29.09
N HIS A 77 10.65 9.94 -28.18
CA HIS A 77 11.41 11.14 -28.50
C HIS A 77 12.84 10.96 -28.01
N LYS A 78 13.79 11.03 -28.96
CA LYS A 78 15.22 11.14 -28.70
C LYS A 78 15.49 12.53 -28.12
N GLY A 79 15.55 12.61 -26.80
CA GLY A 79 15.97 13.78 -26.05
C GLY A 79 16.84 13.32 -24.90
N SER A 80 18.11 13.75 -24.91
CA SER A 80 19.13 13.40 -23.92
C SER A 80 18.77 14.00 -22.56
N PHE A 81 18.04 13.25 -21.74
CA PHE A 81 18.11 13.38 -20.29
C PHE A 81 18.91 12.18 -19.79
N LEU A 82 20.11 12.46 -19.29
CA LEU A 82 20.97 11.51 -18.61
C LEU A 82 20.24 10.98 -17.37
N THR A 83 19.43 9.95 -17.56
CA THR A 83 19.14 9.00 -16.48
C THR A 83 20.46 8.32 -16.23
N GLN A 84 21.22 8.80 -15.26
CA GLN A 84 22.38 8.12 -14.76
C GLN A 84 21.86 6.81 -14.15
N ARG A 85 21.83 5.74 -14.97
CA ARG A 85 21.82 4.38 -14.48
C ARG A 85 23.15 4.19 -13.78
N ILE A 86 23.21 4.58 -12.52
CA ILE A 86 24.11 3.89 -11.61
C ILE A 86 23.57 2.46 -11.58
N GLN A 87 24.37 1.51 -12.08
CA GLN A 87 24.20 0.12 -11.68
C GLN A 87 24.30 0.13 -10.16
N MET A 88 23.16 0.06 -9.49
CA MET A 88 23.13 -0.16 -8.06
C MET A 88 23.62 -1.59 -7.85
N GLU A 89 24.89 -1.75 -7.50
CA GLU A 89 25.33 -2.93 -6.78
C GLU A 89 24.61 -2.92 -5.43
N GLY A 90 23.87 -3.98 -5.10
CA GLY A 90 23.16 -4.10 -3.83
C GLY A 90 21.70 -4.54 -3.95
N THR A 91 21.06 -4.66 -2.81
CA THR A 91 19.67 -5.10 -2.70
C THR A 91 18.71 -3.93 -2.95
N VAL A 92 17.41 -4.22 -3.02
CA VAL A 92 16.37 -3.18 -3.11
C VAL A 92 16.30 -2.27 -1.88
N PHE A 93 16.96 -2.62 -0.76
CA PHE A 93 16.99 -1.86 0.48
C PHE A 93 18.11 -0.82 0.50
N ALA A 94 19.12 -0.92 -0.36
CA ALA A 94 20.28 -0.04 -0.34
C ALA A 94 19.93 1.47 -0.34
N PRO A 95 19.00 1.98 -1.18
CA PRO A 95 18.62 3.40 -1.12
C PRO A 95 17.97 3.81 0.21
N ALA A 96 17.20 2.90 0.82
CA ALA A 96 16.55 3.16 2.10
C ALA A 96 17.57 3.18 3.23
N LEU A 97 18.52 2.23 3.23
CA LEU A 97 19.61 2.15 4.21
C LEU A 97 20.52 3.38 4.17
N GLU A 98 20.82 3.89 2.97
CA GLU A 98 21.56 5.15 2.83
C GLU A 98 20.73 6.33 3.34
N GLY A 99 19.47 6.43 2.91
CA GLY A 99 18.58 7.52 3.33
C GLY A 99 18.36 7.61 4.84
N ILE A 100 18.30 6.48 5.55
CA ILE A 100 18.09 6.44 7.01
C ILE A 100 19.16 7.22 7.77
N GLN A 101 20.41 7.23 7.28
CA GLN A 101 21.52 7.94 7.93
C GLN A 101 21.31 9.45 8.00
N HIS A 102 20.45 10.00 7.13
CA HIS A 102 20.18 11.42 7.01
C HIS A 102 18.81 11.83 7.57
N VAL A 103 18.10 10.90 8.23
CA VAL A 103 16.76 11.18 8.76
C VAL A 103 16.78 12.15 9.94
N LYS A 104 17.86 12.14 10.72
CA LYS A 104 18.00 12.97 11.91
C LYS A 104 18.78 14.25 11.64
N SER A 105 18.33 15.36 12.23
CA SER A 105 19.14 16.57 12.37
C SER A 105 20.31 16.35 13.35
N GLU A 106 21.24 17.30 13.43
CA GLU A 106 22.31 17.28 14.43
C GLU A 106 21.76 17.28 15.88
N ALA A 107 20.58 17.86 16.09
CA ALA A 107 19.88 17.87 17.38
C ALA A 107 19.05 16.59 17.64
N GLY A 108 19.01 15.65 16.68
CA GLY A 108 18.27 14.40 16.82
C GLY A 108 16.79 14.49 16.47
N GLU A 109 16.33 15.55 15.79
CA GLU A 109 14.94 15.68 15.34
C GLU A 109 14.74 15.00 13.98
N ILE A 110 13.55 14.45 13.74
CA ILE A 110 13.24 13.80 12.46
C ILE A 110 12.98 14.87 11.39
N LEU A 111 13.78 14.87 10.33
CA LEU A 111 13.63 15.73 9.16
C LEU A 111 12.55 15.16 8.23
N THR A 112 11.62 16.03 7.80
CA THR A 112 10.47 15.64 6.97
C THR A 112 10.90 14.96 5.68
N LYS A 113 11.71 15.66 4.86
CA LYS A 113 12.05 15.18 3.53
C LYS A 113 12.86 13.87 3.58
N PRO A 114 13.97 13.76 4.35
CA PRO A 114 14.69 12.51 4.50
C PRO A 114 13.83 11.33 4.96
N PHE A 115 12.94 11.52 5.95
CA PHE A 115 12.04 10.45 6.42
C PHE A 115 11.09 9.97 5.30
N LEU A 116 10.50 10.90 4.55
CA LEU A 116 9.60 10.56 3.45
C LEU A 116 10.33 9.88 2.28
N GLU A 117 11.58 10.28 1.98
CA GLU A 117 12.42 9.60 0.98
C GLU A 117 12.68 8.13 1.35
N VAL A 118 13.01 7.85 2.62
CA VAL A 118 13.17 6.46 3.10
C VAL A 118 11.88 5.66 2.90
N CYS A 119 10.73 6.21 3.28
CA CYS A 119 9.44 5.55 3.07
C CYS A 119 9.16 5.28 1.58
N LYS A 120 9.52 6.21 0.68
CA LYS A 120 9.39 6.05 -0.77
C LYS A 120 10.32 4.97 -1.33
N HIS A 121 11.55 4.88 -0.83
CA HIS A 121 12.52 3.87 -1.27
C HIS A 121 12.05 2.43 -1.02
N ILE A 122 11.08 2.23 -0.14
CA ILE A 122 10.47 0.91 0.11
C ILE A 122 9.33 0.58 -0.85
N LEU A 123 8.68 1.58 -1.48
CA LEU A 123 7.58 1.33 -2.43
C LEU A 123 7.95 0.39 -3.59
N PRO A 124 9.15 0.44 -4.19
CA PRO A 124 9.58 -0.53 -5.19
C PRO A 124 9.61 -1.98 -4.70
N VAL A 125 9.83 -2.22 -3.41
CA VAL A 125 9.75 -3.56 -2.80
C VAL A 125 8.30 -4.05 -2.83
N ILE A 126 7.35 -3.16 -2.51
CA ILE A 126 5.92 -3.44 -2.53
C ILE A 126 5.44 -3.74 -3.95
N ASP A 127 5.98 -3.06 -4.97
CA ASP A 127 5.67 -3.36 -6.38
C ASP A 127 6.00 -4.81 -6.76
N LYS A 128 7.00 -5.43 -6.11
CA LYS A 128 7.40 -6.81 -6.39
C LYS A 128 6.40 -7.85 -5.87
N PHE A 129 5.49 -7.46 -4.98
CA PHE A 129 4.37 -8.30 -4.58
C PHE A 129 3.28 -8.40 -5.66
N GLY A 130 3.36 -7.59 -6.72
CA GLY A 130 2.38 -7.60 -7.81
C GLY A 130 1.02 -7.05 -7.37
N ALA A 131 -0.04 -7.52 -8.04
CA ALA A 131 -1.40 -7.00 -7.86
C ALA A 131 -1.92 -7.12 -6.41
N ALA A 132 -1.40 -8.07 -5.63
CA ALA A 132 -1.79 -8.32 -4.25
C ALA A 132 -1.60 -7.11 -3.33
N MET A 133 -0.55 -6.34 -3.55
CA MET A 133 -0.20 -5.19 -2.71
C MET A 133 -0.40 -3.84 -3.41
N ALA A 134 -1.08 -3.80 -4.56
CA ALA A 134 -1.40 -2.55 -5.23
C ALA A 134 -2.19 -1.59 -4.32
N LEU A 135 -3.12 -2.12 -3.53
CA LEU A 135 -3.88 -1.34 -2.54
C LEU A 135 -2.99 -0.81 -1.42
N VAL A 136 -2.08 -1.64 -0.89
CA VAL A 136 -1.12 -1.27 0.15
C VAL A 136 -0.18 -0.17 -0.35
N LYS A 137 0.35 -0.32 -1.57
CA LYS A 137 1.19 0.69 -2.21
C LYS A 137 0.43 2.01 -2.39
N SER A 138 -0.82 1.96 -2.85
CA SER A 138 -1.63 3.15 -3.06
C SER A 138 -1.89 3.90 -1.75
N ASP A 139 -2.14 3.17 -0.66
CA ASP A 139 -2.37 3.77 0.65
C ASP A 139 -1.10 4.47 1.17
N ILE A 140 0.03 3.77 1.19
CA ILE A 140 1.32 4.33 1.61
C ILE A 140 1.72 5.52 0.74
N GLY A 141 1.63 5.37 -0.60
CA GLY A 141 1.96 6.43 -1.54
C GLY A 141 1.07 7.67 -1.38
N GLY A 142 -0.23 7.47 -1.08
CA GLY A 142 -1.16 8.56 -0.79
C GLY A 142 -0.82 9.32 0.49
N ASN A 143 -0.43 8.60 1.55
CA ASN A 143 0.00 9.22 2.81
C ASN A 143 1.31 10.00 2.65
N ILE A 144 2.28 9.45 1.91
CA ILE A 144 3.53 10.16 1.56
C ILE A 144 3.22 11.44 0.77
N ALA A 145 2.47 11.33 -0.34
CA ALA A 145 2.17 12.45 -1.21
C ALA A 145 1.46 13.59 -0.47
N ARG A 146 0.61 13.26 0.52
CA ARG A 146 -0.03 14.24 1.38
C ARG A 146 0.97 15.04 2.22
N LEU A 147 1.88 14.35 2.90
CA LEU A 147 2.91 14.97 3.74
C LEU A 147 3.88 15.80 2.88
N GLU A 148 4.28 15.29 1.72
CA GLU A 148 5.11 16.01 0.75
C GLU A 148 4.44 17.26 0.19
N SER A 149 3.13 17.18 -0.07
CA SER A 149 2.36 18.34 -0.56
C SER A 149 2.36 19.46 0.48
N LYS A 150 2.18 19.13 1.76
CA LYS A 150 2.26 20.13 2.84
C LYS A 150 3.67 20.67 3.01
N TYR A 151 4.68 19.81 3.03
CA TYR A 151 6.09 20.23 3.07
C TYR A 151 6.42 21.23 1.96
N SER A 152 5.97 20.97 0.74
CA SER A 152 6.24 21.80 -0.43
C SER A 152 5.62 23.20 -0.36
N THR A 153 4.62 23.42 0.51
CA THR A 153 4.04 24.76 0.71
C THR A 153 5.00 25.71 1.39
N ASN A 154 5.82 25.21 2.32
CA ASN A 154 6.84 25.99 3.01
C ASN A 154 7.94 25.08 3.60
N PRO A 155 8.97 24.72 2.81
CA PRO A 155 10.00 23.76 3.25
C PRO A 155 10.77 24.16 4.51
N SER A 156 10.94 25.46 4.78
CA SER A 156 11.62 25.94 5.99
C SER A 156 10.74 25.78 7.23
N GLU A 157 9.45 26.07 7.13
CA GLU A 157 8.48 25.89 8.22
C GLU A 157 8.22 24.41 8.53
N PHE A 158 8.18 23.56 7.50
CA PHE A 158 7.89 22.13 7.64
C PHE A 158 9.14 21.25 7.56
N ASN A 159 10.32 21.79 7.90
CA ASN A 159 11.58 21.07 7.83
C ASN A 159 11.60 19.83 8.74
N TYR A 160 11.00 19.93 9.92
CA TYR A 160 10.87 18.82 10.87
C TYR A 160 9.51 18.13 10.74
N LEU A 161 9.52 16.80 10.86
CA LEU A 161 8.36 15.95 10.57
C LEU A 161 7.12 16.33 11.38
N TYR A 162 7.32 16.69 12.65
CA TYR A 162 6.23 16.99 13.57
C TYR A 162 5.66 18.41 13.38
N ASP A 163 6.35 19.29 12.65
CA ASP A 163 5.81 20.60 12.28
C ASP A 163 4.69 20.49 11.23
N LEU A 164 4.58 19.34 10.54
CA LEU A 164 3.41 19.01 9.72
C LEU A 164 2.14 18.78 10.55
N VAL A 165 2.29 18.41 11.83
CA VAL A 165 1.19 17.97 12.71
C VAL A 165 0.76 19.08 13.67
N LYS A 166 1.71 19.78 14.28
CA LYS A 166 1.42 20.81 15.31
C LYS A 166 0.32 21.81 14.90
N PRO A 167 0.32 22.39 13.69
CA PRO A 167 -0.73 23.33 13.30
C PRO A 167 -2.14 22.71 13.22
N GLU A 168 -2.23 21.42 12.87
CA GLU A 168 -3.52 20.72 12.80
C GLU A 168 -4.06 20.37 14.19
N ILE A 169 -3.18 20.17 15.17
CA ILE A 169 -3.55 19.99 16.58
C ILE A 169 -4.10 21.31 17.14
N GLU A 170 -3.38 22.41 16.94
CA GLU A 170 -3.77 23.75 17.41
C GLU A 170 -5.10 24.19 16.82
N SER A 171 -5.30 23.96 15.52
CA SER A 171 -6.55 24.28 14.81
C SER A 171 -7.66 23.24 14.99
N LYS A 172 -7.44 22.16 15.74
CA LYS A 172 -8.39 21.06 15.96
C LYS A 172 -8.86 20.37 14.66
N THR A 173 -8.01 20.35 13.64
CA THR A 173 -8.28 19.73 12.33
C THR A 173 -7.57 18.38 12.13
N ALA A 174 -6.72 17.97 13.08
CA ALA A 174 -5.90 16.77 13.01
C ALA A 174 -6.65 15.45 12.75
N LYS A 175 -7.92 15.34 13.17
CA LYS A 175 -8.74 14.13 12.94
C LYS A 175 -9.35 14.04 11.53
N GLY A 176 -9.17 15.07 10.70
CA GLY A 176 -9.67 15.08 9.33
C GLY A 176 -9.06 13.95 8.49
N SER A 177 -9.86 13.31 7.64
CA SER A 177 -9.37 12.20 6.81
C SER A 177 -8.24 12.60 5.86
N SER A 178 -8.18 13.88 5.46
CA SER A 178 -7.16 14.50 4.62
C SER A 178 -6.04 15.21 5.39
N SER A 179 -6.02 15.15 6.72
CA SER A 179 -5.01 15.83 7.54
C SER A 179 -3.62 15.17 7.40
N CYS A 180 -2.56 15.95 7.56
CA CYS A 180 -1.19 15.45 7.64
C CYS A 180 -1.00 14.54 8.85
N THR A 181 -1.66 14.83 9.96
CA THR A 181 -1.66 14.01 11.18
C THR A 181 -2.18 12.60 10.89
N ASN A 182 -3.30 12.49 10.18
CA ASN A 182 -3.84 11.20 9.75
C ASN A 182 -2.89 10.52 8.75
N GLY A 183 -2.27 11.29 7.84
CA GLY A 183 -1.27 10.78 6.91
C GLY A 183 -0.05 10.18 7.61
N LEU A 184 0.51 10.88 8.60
CA LEU A 184 1.65 10.41 9.38
C LEU A 184 1.32 9.18 10.21
N LEU A 185 0.14 9.13 10.83
CA LEU A 185 -0.32 7.98 11.59
C LEU A 185 -0.40 6.72 10.72
N TRP A 186 -1.09 6.79 9.59
CA TRP A 186 -1.26 5.62 8.72
C TRP A 186 0.03 5.23 8.02
N LEU A 187 0.87 6.20 7.64
CA LEU A 187 2.20 5.91 7.12
C LEU A 187 3.05 5.17 8.15
N THR A 188 3.09 5.64 9.41
CA THR A 188 3.86 4.99 10.49
C THR A 188 3.39 3.55 10.72
N ARG A 189 2.07 3.33 10.83
CA ARG A 189 1.50 1.98 11.03
C ARG A 189 1.73 1.05 9.83
N ALA A 190 1.68 1.58 8.60
CA ALA A 190 1.99 0.79 7.41
C ALA A 190 3.47 0.41 7.36
N MET A 191 4.36 1.30 7.81
CA MET A 191 5.78 1.01 7.96
C MET A 191 6.05 -0.03 9.05
N ASP A 192 5.34 0.00 10.19
CA ASP A 192 5.43 -1.07 11.21
C ASP A 192 5.10 -2.44 10.61
N PHE A 193 4.03 -2.50 9.82
CA PHE A 193 3.63 -3.73 9.13
C PHE A 193 4.74 -4.25 8.20
N LEU A 194 5.38 -3.38 7.43
CA LEU A 194 6.47 -3.78 6.53
C LEU A 194 7.71 -4.24 7.30
N VAL A 195 8.10 -3.53 8.36
CA VAL A 195 9.19 -3.94 9.24
C VAL A 195 8.91 -5.33 9.84
N GLU A 196 7.70 -5.54 10.36
CA GLU A 196 7.32 -6.83 10.95
C GLU A 196 7.23 -7.96 9.91
N LEU A 197 6.74 -7.65 8.71
CA LEU A 197 6.76 -8.59 7.59
C LEU A 197 8.20 -9.00 7.24
N PHE A 198 9.11 -8.03 7.14
CA PHE A 198 10.49 -8.32 6.81
C PHE A 198 11.19 -9.15 7.91
N ARG A 199 10.92 -8.87 9.20
CA ARG A 199 11.38 -9.73 10.31
C ARG A 199 10.86 -11.16 10.18
N ASN A 200 9.56 -11.33 9.96
CA ASN A 200 8.98 -12.67 9.76
C ASN A 200 9.61 -13.40 8.57
N LEU A 201 9.98 -12.68 7.50
CA LEU A 201 10.68 -13.27 6.36
C LEU A 201 12.11 -13.71 6.71
N LEU A 202 12.81 -13.07 7.63
CA LEU A 202 14.12 -13.54 8.09
C LEU A 202 14.01 -14.72 9.07
N GLU A 203 13.17 -14.56 10.09
CA GLU A 203 13.11 -15.48 11.24
C GLU A 203 12.42 -16.81 10.89
N HIS A 204 11.52 -16.81 9.92
CA HIS A 204 10.69 -17.96 9.59
C HIS A 204 10.79 -18.33 8.11
N GLN A 205 11.91 -18.97 7.74
CA GLN A 205 12.20 -19.35 6.35
C GLN A 205 11.20 -20.37 5.77
N ASP A 206 10.55 -21.16 6.64
CA ASP A 206 9.57 -22.19 6.31
C ASP A 206 8.15 -21.64 6.08
N TRP A 207 7.88 -20.38 6.47
CA TRP A 207 6.55 -19.81 6.34
C TRP A 207 6.22 -19.42 4.91
N THR A 208 4.96 -19.64 4.50
CA THR A 208 4.43 -19.06 3.27
C THR A 208 4.35 -17.53 3.36
N MET A 209 4.35 -16.86 2.21
CA MET A 209 4.20 -15.40 2.16
C MET A 209 2.90 -14.93 2.84
N SER A 210 1.80 -15.64 2.58
CA SER A 210 0.50 -15.34 3.21
C SER A 210 0.55 -15.43 4.73
N ARG A 211 1.25 -16.44 5.28
CA ARG A 211 1.43 -16.56 6.74
C ARG A 211 2.27 -15.41 7.29
N ALA A 212 3.43 -15.12 6.69
CA ALA A 212 4.30 -14.03 7.12
C ALA A 212 3.58 -12.66 7.14
N CYS A 213 2.80 -12.37 6.10
CA CYS A 213 1.97 -11.17 6.04
C CYS A 213 0.83 -11.19 7.07
N THR A 214 0.14 -12.31 7.26
CA THR A 214 -0.99 -12.40 8.18
C THR A 214 -0.56 -12.21 9.63
N GLU A 215 0.57 -12.79 10.02
CA GLU A 215 1.14 -12.62 11.36
C GLU A 215 1.61 -11.16 11.58
N ALA A 216 2.29 -10.57 10.60
CA ALA A 216 2.69 -9.15 10.66
C ALA A 216 1.48 -8.22 10.79
N TYR A 217 0.43 -8.48 10.01
CA TYR A 217 -0.83 -7.74 10.08
C TYR A 217 -1.50 -7.86 11.45
N GLY A 218 -1.52 -9.08 12.02
CA GLY A 218 -2.06 -9.35 13.34
C GLY A 218 -1.40 -8.52 14.43
N LYS A 219 -0.07 -8.42 14.41
CA LYS A 219 0.73 -7.66 15.39
C LYS A 219 0.62 -6.14 15.23
N THR A 220 0.32 -5.64 14.03
CA THR A 220 0.43 -4.20 13.71
C THR A 220 -0.93 -3.56 13.39
N LEU A 221 -1.45 -3.79 12.19
CA LEU A 221 -2.58 -3.07 11.61
C LEU A 221 -3.95 -3.59 12.06
N LYS A 222 -4.07 -4.88 12.42
CA LYS A 222 -5.36 -5.53 12.69
C LYS A 222 -6.20 -4.81 13.73
N LYS A 223 -5.60 -4.34 14.83
CA LYS A 223 -6.34 -3.63 15.89
C LYS A 223 -6.89 -2.26 15.46
N TRP A 224 -6.33 -1.68 14.40
CA TRP A 224 -6.69 -0.36 13.89
C TRP A 224 -7.66 -0.42 12.71
N HIS A 225 -7.78 -1.57 12.06
CA HIS A 225 -8.64 -1.75 10.89
C HIS A 225 -10.05 -2.14 11.31
N GLY A 226 -11.05 -1.39 10.82
CA GLY A 226 -12.45 -1.82 10.84
C GLY A 226 -12.68 -3.08 10.01
N TRP A 227 -13.93 -3.56 10.01
CA TRP A 227 -14.31 -4.80 9.32
C TRP A 227 -14.03 -4.74 7.80
N LEU A 228 -14.22 -3.57 7.18
CA LEU A 228 -14.03 -3.36 5.75
C LEU A 228 -12.55 -3.47 5.36
N ALA A 229 -11.69 -2.75 6.08
CA ALA A 229 -10.24 -2.81 5.88
C ALA A 229 -9.66 -4.21 6.18
N SER A 230 -10.17 -4.88 7.23
CA SER A 230 -9.76 -6.25 7.58
C SER A 230 -10.17 -7.28 6.52
N SER A 231 -11.37 -7.13 5.95
CA SER A 231 -11.85 -7.99 4.86
C SER A 231 -11.01 -7.80 3.59
N SER A 232 -10.66 -6.54 3.30
CA SER A 232 -9.82 -6.20 2.15
C SER A 232 -8.43 -6.83 2.25
N PHE A 233 -7.83 -6.81 3.44
CA PHE A 233 -6.56 -7.49 3.70
C PHE A 233 -6.66 -9.00 3.45
N THR A 234 -7.73 -9.63 3.94
CA THR A 234 -7.96 -11.08 3.76
C THR A 234 -8.02 -11.46 2.28
N VAL A 235 -8.67 -10.64 1.45
CA VAL A 235 -8.71 -10.83 0.00
C VAL A 235 -7.33 -10.63 -0.63
N ALA A 236 -6.60 -9.58 -0.24
CA ALA A 236 -5.24 -9.33 -0.73
C ALA A 236 -4.29 -10.50 -0.44
N MET A 237 -4.44 -11.18 0.70
CA MET A 237 -3.63 -12.35 1.05
C MET A 237 -3.84 -13.55 0.13
N LYS A 238 -5.00 -13.67 -0.52
CA LYS A 238 -5.23 -14.72 -1.55
C LYS A 238 -4.44 -14.47 -2.84
N LEU A 239 -3.97 -13.24 -3.03
CA LEU A 239 -3.18 -12.83 -4.18
C LEU A 239 -1.69 -12.77 -3.87
N ALA A 240 -1.29 -12.98 -2.61
CA ALA A 240 0.10 -12.88 -2.17
C ALA A 240 1.01 -13.73 -3.06
N PRO A 241 2.21 -13.22 -3.41
CA PRO A 241 3.12 -13.92 -4.31
C PRO A 241 3.66 -15.19 -3.65
N ASP A 242 4.24 -16.06 -4.49
CA ASP A 242 5.12 -17.10 -3.99
C ASP A 242 6.32 -16.48 -3.25
N ARG A 243 6.65 -17.06 -2.10
CA ARG A 243 7.72 -16.54 -1.24
C ARG A 243 9.07 -16.58 -1.94
N LYS A 244 9.43 -17.70 -2.56
CA LYS A 244 10.74 -17.86 -3.18
C LYS A 244 10.91 -16.84 -4.30
N LYS A 245 9.90 -16.68 -5.16
CA LYS A 245 9.91 -15.65 -6.21
C LYS A 245 10.05 -14.25 -5.63
N PHE A 246 9.38 -13.95 -4.52
CA PHE A 246 9.51 -12.65 -3.87
C PHE A 246 10.93 -12.40 -3.39
N MET A 247 11.50 -13.34 -2.61
CA MET A 247 12.87 -13.24 -2.09
C MET A 247 13.88 -13.12 -3.24
N ASP A 248 13.79 -13.95 -4.28
CA ASP A 248 14.66 -13.89 -5.47
C ASP A 248 14.65 -12.48 -6.11
N VAL A 249 13.50 -11.80 -6.12
CA VAL A 249 13.36 -10.47 -6.72
C VAL A 249 13.94 -9.36 -5.84
N ILE A 250 13.80 -9.46 -4.52
CA ILE A 250 14.30 -8.42 -3.61
C ILE A 250 15.79 -8.57 -3.30
N SER A 251 16.36 -9.77 -3.48
CA SER A 251 17.77 -10.01 -3.22
C SER A 251 18.72 -9.31 -4.19
N GLY A 252 18.31 -9.14 -5.45
CA GLY A 252 19.19 -8.57 -6.47
C GLY A 252 20.51 -9.35 -6.55
N ASN A 253 21.64 -8.65 -6.42
CA ASN A 253 22.99 -9.22 -6.37
C ASN A 253 23.68 -9.06 -4.99
N GLY A 254 22.93 -8.69 -3.94
CA GLY A 254 23.47 -8.40 -2.61
C GLY A 254 23.02 -9.38 -1.53
N ASN A 255 23.44 -9.12 -0.28
CA ASN A 255 23.00 -9.87 0.89
C ASN A 255 21.69 -9.29 1.45
N VAL A 256 20.56 -9.80 0.94
CA VAL A 256 19.22 -9.33 1.33
C VAL A 256 18.91 -9.51 2.81
N GLU A 257 19.43 -10.58 3.41
CA GLU A 257 19.12 -10.91 4.80
C GLU A 257 19.75 -9.88 5.73
N ALA A 258 21.03 -9.57 5.51
CA ALA A 258 21.74 -8.54 6.26
C ALA A 258 21.13 -7.13 6.03
N ASP A 259 20.72 -6.82 4.80
CA ASP A 259 20.12 -5.52 4.49
C ASP A 259 18.73 -5.35 5.12
N ILE A 260 17.92 -6.42 5.13
CA ILE A 260 16.64 -6.43 5.86
C ILE A 260 16.86 -6.23 7.35
N GLU A 261 17.81 -6.95 7.95
CA GLU A 261 18.13 -6.86 9.38
C GLU A 261 18.55 -5.43 9.74
N GLN A 262 19.45 -4.84 8.95
CA GLN A 262 19.88 -3.45 9.13
C GLN A 262 18.72 -2.46 8.94
N PHE A 263 17.86 -2.68 7.95
CA PHE A 263 16.71 -1.79 7.73
C PHE A 263 15.76 -1.85 8.92
N CYS A 264 15.40 -3.04 9.38
CA CYS A 264 14.50 -3.22 10.50
C CYS A 264 15.07 -2.63 11.79
N SER A 265 16.36 -2.85 12.07
CA SER A 265 17.02 -2.33 13.28
C SER A 265 17.16 -0.80 13.27
N LYS A 266 17.51 -0.20 12.13
CA LYS A 266 17.73 1.26 12.03
C LYS A 266 16.44 2.05 11.86
N PHE A 267 15.41 1.49 11.21
CA PHE A 267 14.16 2.21 10.93
C PHE A 267 13.15 2.12 12.08
N SER A 268 13.12 1.02 12.84
CA SER A 268 12.17 0.85 13.95
C SER A 268 12.22 1.96 15.01
N PRO A 269 13.39 2.46 15.45
CA PRO A 269 13.45 3.56 16.41
C PRO A 269 12.78 4.85 15.92
N LEU A 270 12.87 5.13 14.60
CA LEU A 270 12.21 6.29 14.00
C LEU A 270 10.68 6.16 14.05
N LEU A 271 10.16 4.95 13.83
CA LEU A 271 8.73 4.66 13.93
C LEU A 271 8.27 4.75 15.40
N GLU A 272 9.07 4.26 16.34
CA GLU A 272 8.79 4.36 17.77
C GLU A 272 8.68 5.82 18.23
N GLU A 273 9.55 6.70 17.74
CA GLU A 273 9.46 8.15 17.99
C GLU A 273 8.18 8.76 17.42
N ASN A 274 7.78 8.36 16.20
CA ASN A 274 6.51 8.80 15.63
C ASN A 274 5.31 8.36 16.48
N HIS A 275 5.30 7.12 16.97
CA HIS A 275 4.26 6.64 17.88
C HIS A 275 4.24 7.43 19.19
N LYS A 276 5.40 7.67 19.81
CA LYS A 276 5.51 8.49 21.02
C LYS A 276 4.97 9.90 20.80
N PHE A 277 5.33 10.53 19.70
CA PHE A 277 4.82 11.86 19.35
C PHE A 277 3.31 11.85 19.13
N LEU A 278 2.78 10.94 18.30
CA LEU A 278 1.34 10.84 18.02
C LEU A 278 0.52 10.56 19.29
N ALA A 279 1.03 9.73 20.20
CA ALA A 279 0.43 9.49 21.51
C ALA A 279 0.46 10.75 22.39
N SER A 280 1.57 11.50 22.39
CA SER A 280 1.70 12.74 23.18
C SER A 280 0.67 13.81 22.78
N VAL A 281 0.15 13.76 21.55
CA VAL A 281 -0.90 14.66 21.04
C VAL A 281 -2.28 13.98 20.92
N GLY A 282 -2.43 12.76 21.46
CA GLY A 282 -3.70 12.03 21.52
C GLY A 282 -4.25 11.56 20.17
N MET A 283 -3.38 11.31 19.19
CA MET A 283 -3.73 10.92 17.81
C MET A 283 -3.41 9.46 17.49
N ASP A 284 -2.98 8.67 18.47
CA ASP A 284 -2.56 7.28 18.35
C ASP A 284 -3.70 6.25 18.33
N GLU A 285 -4.90 6.62 18.79
CA GLU A 285 -6.06 5.72 18.90
C GLU A 285 -7.05 5.80 17.71
N LEU A 286 -6.76 6.57 16.66
CA LEU A 286 -7.64 6.67 15.50
C LEU A 286 -7.73 5.32 14.75
N LYS A 287 -8.94 4.91 14.35
CA LYS A 287 -9.20 3.67 13.62
C LYS A 287 -9.68 3.96 12.20
N ALA A 288 -9.39 3.04 11.28
CA ALA A 288 -9.99 3.07 9.95
C ALA A 288 -11.46 2.67 10.09
N SER A 289 -12.34 3.52 9.56
CA SER A 289 -13.77 3.26 9.41
C SER A 289 -14.04 2.06 8.50
#